data_AF-W1Y2S5-F1
#
_entry.id   AF-W1Y2S5-F1
#
_cell.length_a   1.000
_cell.length_b   1.000
_cell.length_c   1.000
_cell.angle_alpha   90.00
_cell.angle_beta   90.00
_cell.angle_gamma   90.00
#
_symmetry.space_group_name_H-M   'P 1'
#
loop_
_entity.id
_entity.type
_entity.pdbx_description
1 polymer ?
#
loop_
_entity_poly.entity_id
_entity_poly.type
_entity_poly.pdbx_seq_one_letter_code
_entity_poly.pdbx_strand_id
1 'polypeptide(L)' 'TTAWRRIGAEDTVEMRKARPLTDKWTFSTNGVSIMGRNGIPCIGFGPGAEAQAHAPNEITWKQDLVTCAAVY' A
#
# COMPACT_ATOMS: atom_id res chain seq x y z
N THR A 1 1.39 1.64 -19.80
CA THR A 1 0.73 1.22 -18.54
C THR A 1 1.58 0.15 -17.88
N THR A 2 2.59 0.56 -17.12
CA THR A 2 3.46 -0.37 -16.39
C THR A 2 2.72 -0.83 -15.14
N ALA A 3 2.00 -1.94 -15.24
CA ALA A 3 1.43 -2.60 -14.09
C ALA A 3 2.56 -3.04 -13.15
N TRP A 4 2.46 -2.71 -11.87
CA TRP A 4 3.39 -3.16 -10.83
C TRP A 4 3.46 -4.70 -10.85
N ARG A 5 4.66 -5.25 -11.15
CA ARG A 5 4.87 -6.70 -11.22
C ARG A 5 5.34 -7.19 -9.86
N ARG A 6 4.73 -8.26 -9.35
CA ARG A 6 5.23 -8.94 -8.15
C ARG A 6 6.67 -9.39 -8.40
N ILE A 7 7.55 -9.05 -7.46
CA ILE A 7 8.95 -9.48 -7.43
C ILE A 7 9.16 -10.44 -6.25
N GLY A 8 10.03 -11.44 -6.41
CA GLY A 8 10.29 -12.47 -5.39
C GLY A 8 10.77 -13.79 -5.98
N ALA A 9 11.01 -14.78 -5.12
CA ALA A 9 11.45 -16.11 -5.51
C ALA A 9 10.37 -16.83 -6.33
N GLU A 10 10.76 -17.47 -7.44
CA GLU A 10 9.87 -18.07 -8.45
C GLU A 10 8.90 -19.08 -7.87
N ASP A 11 9.36 -19.88 -6.91
CA ASP A 11 8.60 -20.89 -6.16
C ASP A 11 7.43 -20.30 -5.36
N THR A 12 7.51 -19.03 -4.97
CA THR A 12 6.47 -18.33 -4.19
C THR A 12 5.52 -17.48 -5.02
N VAL A 13 5.80 -17.29 -6.32
CA VAL A 13 5.06 -16.35 -7.17
C VAL A 13 3.60 -16.74 -7.31
N GLU A 14 3.30 -18.01 -7.61
CA GLU A 14 1.91 -18.46 -7.80
C GLU A 14 1.06 -18.27 -6.54
N MET A 15 1.61 -18.61 -5.36
CA MET A 15 0.93 -18.40 -4.08
C MET A 15 0.63 -16.92 -3.80
N ARG A 16 1.52 -16.00 -4.23
CA ARG A 16 1.38 -14.56 -3.98
C ARG A 16 0.43 -13.86 -4.96
N LYS A 17 0.21 -14.41 -6.16
CA LYS A 17 -0.66 -13.78 -7.18
C LYS A 17 -2.06 -13.45 -6.66
N ALA A 18 -2.66 -14.36 -5.90
CA ALA A 18 -4.01 -14.22 -5.36
C ALA A 18 -4.11 -13.33 -4.11
N ARG A 19 -2.98 -12.93 -3.51
CA ARG A 19 -2.95 -12.12 -2.27
C ARG A 19 -2.95 -10.63 -2.60
N PRO A 20 -3.25 -9.71 -1.67
CA PRO A 20 -2.98 -8.28 -1.89
C PRO A 20 -1.51 -8.01 -2.26
N LEU A 21 -1.24 -6.94 -3.02
CA LEU A 21 0.13 -6.48 -3.24
C LEU A 21 0.61 -5.82 -1.95
N THR A 22 1.78 -6.23 -1.46
CA THR A 22 2.42 -5.63 -0.30
C THR A 22 3.70 -4.96 -0.78
N ASP A 23 3.83 -3.67 -0.51
CA ASP A 23 4.98 -2.86 -0.87
C ASP A 23 5.23 -1.82 0.24
N LYS A 24 6.31 -1.05 0.10
CA LYS A 24 6.61 0.10 0.95
C LYS A 24 6.14 1.38 0.28
N TRP A 25 5.56 2.30 1.05
CA TRP A 25 5.44 3.68 0.60
C TRP A 25 6.83 4.32 0.47
N THR A 26 7.01 5.16 -0.55
CA THR A 26 8.28 5.88 -0.75
C THR A 26 8.38 7.15 0.09
N PHE A 27 7.33 7.49 0.84
CA PHE A 27 7.26 8.61 1.77
C PHE A 27 7.13 8.14 3.23
N SER A 28 7.42 9.05 4.17
CA SER A 28 7.34 8.77 5.61
C SER A 28 5.91 8.86 6.12
N THR A 29 5.55 7.95 7.03
CA THR A 29 4.27 7.95 7.76
C THR A 29 4.50 7.88 9.26
N ASN A 30 3.44 8.01 10.06
CA ASN A 30 3.52 7.78 11.51
C ASN A 30 4.05 6.37 11.85
N GLY A 31 3.83 5.38 10.97
CA GLY A 31 4.35 4.02 11.13
C GLY A 31 5.88 3.97 11.20
N VAL A 32 6.57 4.81 10.42
CA VAL A 32 8.05 4.93 10.48
C VAL A 32 8.49 5.36 11.88
N SER A 33 7.84 6.38 12.45
CA SER A 33 8.18 6.87 13.78
C SER A 33 7.78 5.90 14.90
N ILE A 34 6.62 5.26 14.80
CA ILE A 34 6.14 4.30 15.81
C ILE A 34 7.07 3.09 15.85
N MET A 35 7.37 2.50 14.69
CA MET A 35 8.26 1.36 14.60
C MET A 35 9.69 1.73 15.03
N GLY A 36 10.22 2.85 14.53
CA GLY A 36 11.59 3.27 14.83
C GLY A 36 11.83 3.66 16.29
N ARG A 37 10.83 4.23 16.99
CA ARG A 37 10.97 4.66 18.39
C ARG A 37 10.56 3.60 19.40
N ASN A 38 9.52 2.83 19.09
CA ASN A 38 8.86 1.95 20.06
C ASN A 38 8.99 0.46 19.72
N GLY A 39 9.60 0.11 18.57
CA GLY A 39 9.73 -1.28 18.13
C GLY A 39 8.40 -1.97 17.79
N ILE A 40 7.33 -1.20 17.58
CA ILE A 40 6.00 -1.74 17.28
C ILE A 40 5.85 -1.91 15.76
N PRO A 41 5.66 -3.13 15.24
CA PRO A 41 5.42 -3.35 13.82
C PRO A 41 4.16 -2.62 13.36
N CYS A 42 4.26 -1.88 12.25
CA CYS A 42 3.16 -1.11 11.70
C CYS A 42 2.87 -1.55 10.26
N ILE A 43 1.59 -1.57 9.89
CA ILE A 43 1.14 -1.68 8.51
C ILE A 43 0.34 -0.43 8.14
N GLY A 44 0.36 -0.09 6.85
CA GLY A 44 -0.44 0.98 6.28
C GLY A 44 -1.37 0.44 5.21
N PHE A 45 -2.63 0.88 5.24
CA PHE A 45 -3.64 0.52 4.25
C PHE A 45 -4.68 1.65 4.20
N GLY A 46 -5.16 1.97 3.00
CA GLY A 46 -6.15 3.02 2.82
C GLY A 46 -6.46 3.27 1.36
N PRO A 47 -7.48 4.11 1.09
CA PRO A 47 -7.90 4.45 -0.26
C PRO A 47 -6.91 5.41 -0.94
N GLY A 48 -6.90 5.39 -2.28
CA GLY A 48 -6.06 6.29 -3.08
C GLY A 48 -4.73 5.68 -3.50
N ALA A 49 -4.14 6.26 -4.55
CA ALA A 49 -2.86 5.82 -5.10
C ALA A 49 -1.73 6.76 -4.68
N GLU A 50 -0.57 6.21 -4.34
CA GLU A 50 0.63 6.98 -3.95
C GLU A 50 1.01 8.05 -4.98
N ALA A 51 0.87 7.76 -6.28
CA ALA A 51 1.17 8.71 -7.35
C ALA A 51 0.18 9.91 -7.44
N GLN A 52 -0.92 9.89 -6.69
CA GLN A 52 -1.87 11.01 -6.62
C GLN A 52 -1.68 11.88 -5.38
N ALA A 53 -0.93 11.41 -4.38
CA ALA A 53 -0.71 12.17 -3.15
C ALA A 53 0.11 13.44 -3.40
N HIS A 54 -0.26 14.54 -2.74
CA HIS A 54 0.49 15.81 -2.76
C HIS A 54 0.57 16.49 -4.14
N ALA A 55 -0.35 16.16 -5.05
CA ALA A 55 -0.46 16.81 -6.35
C ALA A 55 -1.57 17.89 -6.34
N PRO A 56 -1.41 19.03 -7.05
CA PRO A 56 -2.45 20.06 -7.10
C PRO A 56 -3.80 19.58 -7.67
N ASN A 57 -3.76 18.53 -8.48
CA ASN A 57 -4.90 17.86 -9.09
C ASN A 57 -5.12 16.46 -8.51
N GLU A 58 -4.75 16.24 -7.25
CA GLU A 58 -4.97 14.98 -6.53
C GLU A 58 -6.41 14.49 -6.69
N ILE A 59 -6.55 13.22 -7.07
CA ILE A 59 -7.83 12.52 -7.11
C ILE A 59 -7.77 11.23 -6.28
N THR A 60 -8.94 10.79 -5.85
CA THR A 60 -9.16 9.48 -5.22
C THR A 60 -10.33 8.77 -5.88
N TRP A 61 -10.40 7.45 -5.76
CA TRP A 61 -11.48 6.65 -6.35
C TRP A 61 -12.53 6.31 -5.31
N LYS A 62 -13.80 6.62 -5.63
CA LYS A 62 -14.93 6.29 -4.75
C LYS A 62 -15.00 4.81 -4.40
N GLN A 63 -14.61 3.94 -5.34
CA GLN A 63 -14.58 2.50 -5.11
C GLN A 63 -13.55 2.11 -4.04
N ASP A 64 -12.39 2.77 -4.01
CA ASP A 64 -11.35 2.51 -3.00
C ASP A 64 -11.87 2.89 -1.62
N LEU A 65 -12.64 3.98 -1.48
CA LEU A 65 -13.26 4.35 -0.20
C LEU A 65 -14.14 3.22 0.34
N VAL A 66 -15.04 2.67 -0.49
CA VAL A 66 -15.94 1.58 -0.10
C VAL A 66 -15.16 0.30 0.19
N THR A 67 -14.18 -0.03 -0.65
CA THR A 67 -13.39 -1.26 -0.52
C THR A 67 -12.51 -1.24 0.73
N CYS A 68 -11.82 -0.13 1.00
CA CYS A 68 -11.01 0.03 2.19
C CYS A 68 -11.87 0.07 3.45
N ALA A 69 -13.02 0.75 3.42
CA ALA A 69 -13.95 0.77 4.54
C ALA A 69 -14.51 -0.63 4.88
N ALA A 70 -14.68 -1.51 3.89
CA ALA A 70 -15.12 -2.88 4.13
C ALA A 70 -14.06 -3.79 4.79
N VAL A 71 -12.79 -3.37 4.81
CA VAL A 71 -11.68 -4.11 5.45
C VAL A 71 -11.43 -3.65 6.89
N TYR A 72 -11.79 -2.40 7.22
CA TYR A 72 -11.71 -1.84 8.57
C TYR A 72 -12.87 -2.29 9.46
#